data_AF-A0AAU4EBE0-F1
#
_entry.id   AF-A0AAU4EBE0-F1
#
_cell.length_a   1.000
_cell.length_b   1.000
_cell.length_c   1.000
_cell.angle_alpha   90.00
_cell.angle_beta   90.00
_cell.angle_gamma   90.00
#
_symmetry.space_group_name_H-M   'P 1'
#
loop_
_entity.id
_entity.type
_entity.pdbx_description
1 polymer ?
#
loop_
_entity_poly.entity_id
_entity_poly.type
_entity_poly.pdbx_seq_one_letter_code
_entity_poly.pdbx_strand_id
1 'polypeptide(L)'
;MTSELRPVAVVSSTASDAHTWNLVYLQLLLEEHGFAVTNLGACVPDDLVVRECRRLDPDLVVLSTVNGHGHTDGLRLAPRLRAVLAGAALVIGGKLGVDGTSGRESLLREAGFDRVFGDGDIGAFCRYLAELPVRVAS
;
A
#
# COMPACT_ATOMS: atom_id res chain seq x y z
N MET A 1 13.63 27.47 11.41
CA MET A 1 12.88 26.21 11.61
C MET A 1 12.40 25.76 10.25
N THR A 2 13.22 24.97 9.55
CA THR A 2 12.75 24.27 8.36
C THR A 2 11.69 23.28 8.83
N SER A 3 10.44 23.46 8.41
CA SER A 3 9.43 22.42 8.57
C SER A 3 9.91 21.23 7.74
N GLU A 4 10.48 20.21 8.37
CA GLU A 4 10.76 18.96 7.66
C GLU A 4 9.42 18.38 7.22
N LEU A 5 9.22 18.32 5.90
CA LEU A 5 8.03 17.75 5.30
C LEU A 5 8.02 16.26 5.65
N ARG A 6 6.98 15.82 6.37
CA ARG A 6 6.78 14.40 6.68
C ARG A 6 6.42 13.66 5.39
N PRO A 7 6.98 12.46 5.14
CA PRO A 7 6.58 11.64 4.00
C PRO A 7 5.10 11.33 4.05
N VAL A 8 4.42 11.32 2.91
CA VAL A 8 2.99 11.06 2.81
C VAL A 8 2.75 9.60 2.47
N ALA A 9 1.92 8.92 3.26
CA ALA A 9 1.48 7.56 2.97
C ALA A 9 -0.03 7.49 2.76
N VAL A 10 -0.46 6.66 1.82
CA VAL A 10 -1.86 6.26 1.65
C VAL A 10 -2.00 4.80 2.04
N VAL A 11 -2.96 4.51 2.91
CA VAL A 11 -3.35 3.14 3.28
C VAL A 11 -4.76 2.89 2.76
N SER A 12 -4.96 1.75 2.11
CA SER A 12 -6.29 1.34 1.64
C SER A 12 -6.42 -0.18 1.64
N SER A 13 -7.65 -0.64 1.77
CA SER A 13 -8.03 -1.98 1.31
C SER A 13 -8.28 -2.02 -0.20
N THR A 14 -8.72 -3.18 -0.69
CA THR A 14 -9.33 -3.33 -2.02
C THR A 14 -10.86 -3.27 -1.94
N ALA A 15 -11.52 -3.04 -3.08
CA ALA A 15 -12.97 -2.89 -3.16
C ALA A 15 -13.78 -4.08 -2.59
N SER A 16 -13.20 -5.28 -2.59
CA SER A 16 -13.86 -6.50 -2.08
C SER A 16 -13.57 -6.80 -0.61
N ASP A 17 -12.73 -6.01 0.06
CA ASP A 17 -12.22 -6.33 1.39
C ASP A 17 -12.79 -5.39 2.47
N ALA A 18 -13.62 -5.96 3.35
CA ALA A 18 -14.33 -5.26 4.42
C ALA A 18 -13.53 -5.17 5.74
N HIS A 19 -12.32 -5.74 5.80
CA HIS A 19 -11.55 -5.76 7.03
C HIS A 19 -10.91 -4.39 7.30
N THR A 20 -11.02 -3.94 8.54
CA THR A 20 -10.62 -2.58 8.95
C THR A 20 -9.47 -2.56 9.96
N TRP A 21 -9.34 -3.60 10.79
CA TRP A 21 -8.35 -3.60 11.88
C TRP A 21 -6.91 -3.55 11.35
N ASN A 22 -6.61 -4.30 10.29
CA ASN A 22 -5.35 -4.24 9.55
C ASN A 22 -5.03 -2.80 9.09
N LEU A 23 -6.02 -2.04 8.67
CA LEU A 23 -5.83 -0.66 8.19
C LEU A 23 -5.51 0.30 9.34
N VAL A 24 -6.23 0.18 10.47
CA VAL A 24 -5.94 0.97 11.68
C VAL A 24 -4.55 0.65 12.20
N TYR A 25 -4.19 -0.63 12.25
CA TYR A 25 -2.86 -1.06 12.67
C TYR A 25 -1.76 -0.48 11.76
N LEU A 26 -1.91 -0.60 10.43
CA LEU A 26 -0.94 -0.08 9.47
C LEU A 26 -0.83 1.45 9.55
N GLN A 27 -1.94 2.15 9.78
CA GLN A 27 -1.91 3.59 10.00
C GLN A 27 -1.04 3.94 11.21
N LEU A 28 -1.30 3.33 12.37
CA LEU A 28 -0.51 3.60 13.59
C LEU A 28 0.97 3.26 13.39
N LEU A 29 1.25 2.12 12.74
CA LEU A 29 2.62 1.70 12.44
C LEU A 29 3.35 2.71 11.54
N LEU A 30 2.70 3.19 10.48
CA LEU A 30 3.28 4.17 9.56
C LEU A 30 3.46 5.55 10.23
N GLU A 31 2.52 5.97 11.07
CA GLU A 31 2.63 7.19 11.88
C GLU A 31 3.81 7.10 12.85
N GLU A 32 4.05 5.94 13.46
CA GLU A 32 5.23 5.67 14.30
C GLU A 32 6.55 5.73 13.50
N HIS A 33 6.52 5.40 12.21
CA HIS A 33 7.63 5.57 11.28
C HIS A 33 7.73 6.98 10.67
N GLY A 34 6.92 7.93 11.14
CA GLY A 34 7.02 9.35 10.78
C GLY A 34 6.22 9.79 9.55
N PHE A 35 5.39 8.91 8.97
CA PHE A 35 4.53 9.28 7.84
C PHE A 35 3.33 10.13 8.27
N ALA A 36 2.92 11.05 7.40
CA ALA A 36 1.59 11.63 7.40
C ALA A 36 0.66 10.69 6.63
N VAL A 37 -0.23 9.99 7.34
CA VAL A 37 -1.03 8.91 6.76
C VAL A 37 -2.44 9.37 6.39
N THR A 38 -2.86 9.08 5.16
CA THR A 38 -4.27 9.09 4.75
C THR A 38 -4.78 7.66 4.62
N ASN A 39 -5.66 7.26 5.53
CA ASN A 39 -6.31 5.95 5.50
C ASN A 39 -7.66 6.05 4.78
N LEU A 40 -7.77 5.46 3.59
CA LEU A 40 -8.98 5.46 2.78
C LEU A 40 -10.03 4.45 3.26
N GLY A 41 -9.64 3.49 4.11
CA GLY A 41 -10.54 2.53 4.73
C GLY A 41 -10.78 1.24 3.92
N ALA A 42 -11.85 0.54 4.31
CA ALA A 42 -12.29 -0.74 3.77
C ALA A 42 -13.20 -0.55 2.53
N CYS A 43 -13.29 -1.56 1.67
CA CYS A 43 -14.19 -1.60 0.50
C CYS A 43 -14.09 -0.37 -0.43
N VAL A 44 -12.90 0.22 -0.57
CA VAL A 44 -12.72 1.46 -1.34
C VAL A 44 -12.78 1.15 -2.83
N PRO A 45 -13.65 1.80 -3.62
CA PRO A 45 -13.66 1.63 -5.07
C PRO A 45 -12.32 2.05 -5.68
N ASP A 46 -11.78 1.27 -6.62
CA ASP A 46 -10.51 1.56 -7.28
C ASP A 46 -10.39 3.00 -7.78
N ASP A 47 -11.45 3.54 -8.39
CA ASP A 47 -11.47 4.89 -8.95
C ASP A 47 -11.20 5.94 -7.87
N LEU A 48 -11.70 5.70 -6.65
CA LEU A 48 -11.45 6.54 -5.51
C LEU A 48 -10.01 6.39 -5.03
N VAL A 49 -9.47 5.17 -4.93
CA VAL A 49 -8.06 4.95 -4.55
C VAL A 49 -7.12 5.68 -5.52
N VAL A 50 -7.33 5.52 -6.84
CA VAL A 50 -6.51 6.17 -7.88
C VAL A 50 -6.64 7.69 -7.82
N ARG A 51 -7.86 8.22 -7.64
CA ARG A 51 -8.10 9.66 -7.53
C ARG A 51 -7.39 10.26 -6.32
N GLU A 52 -7.50 9.63 -5.16
CA GLU A 52 -6.88 10.12 -3.94
C GLU A 52 -5.35 10.02 -4.01
N CYS A 53 -4.80 8.93 -4.55
CA CYS A 53 -3.37 8.81 -4.77
C CYS A 53 -2.84 9.91 -5.71
N ARG A 54 -3.55 10.21 -6.80
CA ARG A 54 -3.18 11.33 -7.69
C ARG A 54 -3.25 12.69 -6.99
N ARG A 55 -4.25 12.89 -6.14
CA ARG A 55 -4.47 14.16 -5.41
C ARG A 55 -3.42 14.39 -4.33
N LEU A 56 -3.03 13.32 -3.65
CA LEU A 56 -2.14 13.36 -2.49
C LEU A 56 -0.65 13.28 -2.87
N ASP A 57 -0.32 12.76 -4.06
CA ASP A 57 1.06 12.48 -4.51
C ASP A 57 1.92 11.83 -3.42
N PRO A 58 1.52 10.64 -2.92
CA PRO A 58 2.18 10.04 -1.77
C PRO A 58 3.58 9.51 -2.11
N ASP A 59 4.42 9.42 -1.08
CA ASP A 59 5.69 8.69 -1.11
C ASP A 59 5.47 7.18 -1.08
N LEU A 60 4.42 6.73 -0.38
CA LEU A 60 4.08 5.32 -0.17
C LEU A 60 2.58 5.06 -0.31
N VAL A 61 2.21 4.00 -1.02
CA VAL A 61 0.86 3.44 -1.06
C VAL A 61 0.91 2.00 -0.56
N VAL A 62 0.13 1.70 0.47
CA VAL A 62 -0.01 0.37 1.07
C VAL A 62 -1.41 -0.16 0.81
N LEU A 63 -1.51 -1.22 0.01
CA LEU A 63 -2.74 -1.99 -0.15
C LEU A 63 -2.74 -3.17 0.81
N SER A 64 -3.67 -3.17 1.76
CA SER A 64 -3.84 -4.25 2.73
C SER A 64 -5.06 -5.09 2.40
N THR A 65 -4.86 -6.39 2.26
CA THR A 65 -5.91 -7.33 1.86
C THR A 65 -5.77 -8.60 2.69
N VAL A 66 -6.85 -9.04 3.31
CA VAL A 66 -6.91 -10.22 4.17
C VAL A 66 -8.09 -11.13 3.84
N ASN A 67 -8.95 -10.74 2.90
CA ASN A 67 -10.08 -11.56 2.41
C ASN A 67 -9.67 -12.70 1.44
N GLY A 68 -8.40 -12.78 1.02
CA GLY A 68 -7.92 -13.79 0.08
C GLY A 68 -8.06 -13.43 -1.40
N HIS A 69 -8.54 -12.22 -1.74
CA HIS A 69 -8.65 -11.73 -3.12
C HIS A 69 -7.51 -10.80 -3.53
N GLY A 70 -6.49 -10.64 -2.67
CA GLY A 70 -5.43 -9.65 -2.88
C GLY A 70 -4.67 -9.80 -4.20
N HIS A 71 -4.49 -11.02 -4.71
CA HIS A 71 -3.89 -11.23 -6.02
C HIS A 71 -4.76 -10.65 -7.15
N THR A 72 -6.04 -11.04 -7.22
CA THR A 72 -6.95 -10.60 -8.29
C THR A 72 -7.20 -9.10 -8.24
N ASP A 73 -7.48 -8.54 -7.06
CA ASP A 73 -7.71 -7.12 -6.90
C ASP A 73 -6.43 -6.30 -7.12
N GLY A 74 -5.30 -6.80 -6.64
CA GLY A 74 -4.00 -6.18 -6.82
C GLY A 74 -3.60 -6.08 -8.29
N LEU A 75 -3.74 -7.15 -9.07
CA LEU A 75 -3.44 -7.14 -10.51
C LEU A 75 -4.29 -6.14 -11.29
N ARG A 76 -5.53 -5.94 -10.87
CA ARG A 76 -6.47 -4.99 -11.48
C ARG A 76 -6.12 -3.54 -11.15
N LEU A 77 -5.71 -3.28 -9.91
CA LEU A 77 -5.49 -1.92 -9.39
C LEU A 77 -4.05 -1.40 -9.64
N ALA A 78 -3.04 -2.26 -9.62
CA ALA A 78 -1.64 -1.84 -9.72
C ALA A 78 -1.29 -1.02 -10.97
N PRO A 79 -1.69 -1.43 -12.20
CA PRO A 79 -1.37 -0.64 -13.41
C PRO A 79 -2.01 0.75 -13.37
N ARG A 80 -3.19 0.86 -12.75
CA ARG A 80 -3.95 2.10 -12.64
C ARG A 80 -3.31 3.07 -11.65
N LEU A 81 -2.80 2.55 -10.53
CA LEU A 81 -2.02 3.32 -9.57
C LEU A 81 -0.68 3.76 -10.18
N ARG A 82 0.00 2.89 -10.93
CA ARG A 82 1.25 3.23 -11.59
C ARG A 82 1.14 4.36 -12.61
N ALA A 83 -0.01 4.49 -13.26
CA ALA A 83 -0.27 5.62 -14.16
C ALA A 83 -0.33 6.99 -13.45
N VAL A 84 -0.50 7.03 -12.12
CA VAL A 84 -0.62 8.29 -11.35
C VAL A 84 0.46 8.46 -10.26
N LEU A 85 1.21 7.42 -9.94
CA LEU A 85 2.23 7.40 -8.89
C LEU A 85 3.63 7.59 -9.48
N ALA A 86 4.02 8.83 -9.75
CA ALA A 86 5.32 9.18 -10.35
C ALA A 86 6.51 8.97 -9.37
N GLY A 87 6.85 7.70 -9.14
CA GLY A 87 7.99 7.29 -8.28
C GLY A 87 7.60 6.95 -6.84
N ALA A 88 6.33 6.67 -6.56
CA ALA A 88 5.88 6.30 -5.22
C ALA A 88 6.15 4.83 -4.99
N ALA A 89 6.52 4.47 -3.76
CA ALA A 89 6.49 3.08 -3.37
C ALA A 89 5.04 2.57 -3.41
N LEU A 90 4.81 1.47 -4.10
CA LEU A 90 3.51 0.79 -4.12
C LEU A 90 3.71 -0.64 -3.61
N VAL A 91 3.09 -0.95 -2.49
CA VAL A 91 3.22 -2.25 -1.83
C VAL A 91 1.85 -2.86 -1.54
N ILE A 92 1.82 -4.19 -1.48
CA ILE A 92 0.61 -4.95 -1.11
C ILE A 92 0.97 -6.01 -0.08
N GLY A 93 0.07 -6.27 0.86
CA GLY A 93 0.32 -7.30 1.88
C GLY A 93 -0.94 -7.84 2.56
N GLY A 94 -0.72 -8.92 3.31
CA GLY A 94 -1.75 -9.69 4.01
C GLY A 94 -2.02 -11.03 3.34
N LYS A 95 -3.29 -11.46 3.28
CA LYS A 95 -3.71 -12.74 2.68
C LYS A 95 -4.06 -12.55 1.20
N LEU A 96 -3.08 -12.82 0.33
CA LEU A 96 -3.17 -12.57 -1.12
C LEU A 96 -3.93 -13.66 -1.91
N GLY A 97 -4.25 -14.78 -1.26
CA GLY A 97 -4.96 -15.92 -1.84
C GLY A 97 -5.66 -16.73 -0.76
N VAL A 98 -6.70 -17.47 -1.13
CA VAL A 98 -7.39 -18.39 -0.20
C VAL A 98 -6.48 -19.54 0.27
N ASP A 99 -5.57 -19.98 -0.61
CA ASP A 99 -4.60 -21.08 -0.39
C ASP A 99 -3.18 -20.57 -0.08
N GLY A 100 -3.02 -19.31 0.33
CA GLY A 100 -1.72 -18.67 0.58
C GLY A 100 -1.13 -17.95 -0.63
N THR A 101 0.18 -17.65 -0.58
CA THR A 101 0.88 -16.70 -1.46
C THR A 101 1.71 -17.35 -2.58
N SER A 102 1.85 -18.67 -2.58
CA SER A 102 2.73 -19.41 -3.52
C SER A 102 2.42 -19.07 -4.98
N GLY A 103 3.43 -18.60 -5.71
CA GLY A 103 3.38 -18.29 -7.14
C GLY A 103 2.65 -16.99 -7.54
N ARG A 104 2.15 -16.20 -6.59
CA ARG A 104 1.34 -15.00 -6.86
C ARG A 104 2.14 -13.69 -6.82
N GLU A 105 3.30 -13.70 -6.17
CA GLU A 105 4.10 -12.49 -5.94
C GLU A 105 4.75 -11.93 -7.20
N SER A 106 5.23 -12.79 -8.10
CA SER A 106 5.89 -12.35 -9.34
C SER A 106 4.93 -11.56 -10.23
N LEU A 107 3.71 -12.06 -10.41
CA LEU A 107 2.68 -11.40 -11.21
C LEU A 107 2.28 -10.05 -10.62
N LEU A 108 2.17 -9.94 -9.29
CA LEU A 108 1.90 -8.67 -8.62
C LEU A 108 3.05 -7.67 -8.82
N ARG A 109 4.30 -8.13 -8.75
CA ARG A 109 5.47 -7.29 -9.04
C ARG A 109 5.49 -6.82 -10.49
N GLU A 110 5.23 -7.71 -11.43
CA GLU A 110 5.13 -7.41 -12.86
C GLU A 110 3.99 -6.43 -13.16
N ALA A 111 2.86 -6.54 -12.46
CA ALA A 111 1.74 -5.59 -12.58
C ALA A 111 2.04 -4.21 -11.99
N GLY A 112 3.08 -4.11 -11.16
CA GLY A 112 3.62 -2.85 -10.72
C GLY A 112 3.94 -2.76 -9.22
N PHE A 113 3.70 -3.75 -8.37
CA PHE A 113 4.07 -3.63 -6.96
C PHE A 113 5.60 -3.68 -6.75
N ASP A 114 6.16 -2.75 -5.97
CA ASP A 114 7.58 -2.76 -5.61
C ASP A 114 7.90 -3.89 -4.64
N ARG A 115 6.99 -4.15 -3.70
CA ARG A 115 7.09 -5.22 -2.71
C ARG A 115 5.73 -5.85 -2.45
N VAL A 116 5.78 -7.14 -2.16
CA VAL A 116 4.63 -7.98 -1.82
C VAL A 116 4.94 -8.63 -0.48
N PHE A 117 4.08 -8.44 0.51
CA PHE A 117 4.24 -8.96 1.87
C PHE A 117 3.18 -10.02 2.14
N GLY A 118 3.50 -11.26 1.74
CA GLY A 118 2.66 -12.42 1.97
C GLY A 118 2.47 -12.74 3.46
N ASP A 119 1.30 -13.24 3.82
CA ASP A 119 0.94 -13.75 5.16
C ASP A 119 1.19 -12.77 6.32
N GLY A 120 1.22 -11.46 6.03
CA GLY A 120 1.34 -10.41 7.04
C GLY A 120 2.71 -10.35 7.70
N ASP A 121 3.81 -10.57 6.96
CA ASP A 121 5.18 -10.38 7.46
C ASP A 121 5.49 -8.90 7.79
N ILE A 122 5.03 -8.47 8.97
CA ILE A 122 5.24 -7.12 9.49
C ILE A 122 6.73 -6.85 9.72
N GLY A 123 7.53 -7.85 10.10
CA GLY A 123 8.95 -7.67 10.33
C GLY A 123 9.70 -7.27 9.04
N ALA A 124 9.38 -7.91 7.92
CA ALA A 124 9.89 -7.50 6.62
C ALA A 124 9.37 -6.12 6.19
N PHE A 125 8.11 -5.80 6.50
CA PHE A 125 7.55 -4.49 6.20
C PHE A 125 8.26 -3.37 6.97
N CYS A 126 8.50 -3.51 8.27
CA CYS A 126 9.22 -2.50 9.05
C CYS A 126 10.66 -2.29 8.55
N ARG A 127 11.37 -3.37 8.18
CA ARG A 127 12.70 -3.24 7.54
C ARG A 127 12.64 -2.47 6.23
N TYR A 128 11.62 -2.75 5.41
CA TYR A 128 11.40 -2.01 4.17
C TYR A 128 11.12 -0.53 4.41
N LEU A 129 10.31 -0.18 5.42
CA LEU A 129 10.05 1.22 5.78
C LEU A 129 11.31 1.96 6.20
N ALA A 130 12.18 1.32 6.98
CA ALA A 130 13.45 1.90 7.43
C ALA A 130 14.44 2.18 6.29
N GLU A 131 14.34 1.44 5.19
CA GLU A 131 15.21 1.56 4.00
C GLU A 131 14.58 2.43 2.90
N LEU A 132 13.32 2.87 3.08
CA LEU A 132 12.58 3.54 2.02
C LEU A 132 13.17 4.92 1.73
N PRO A 133 13.63 5.20 0.50
CA PRO A 133 14.06 6.54 0.13
C PRO A 133 12.84 7.45 0.03
N VAL A 134 12.60 8.25 1.06
CA VAL A 134 11.57 9.29 1.05
C VAL A 134 11.95 10.35 0.03
N ARG A 135 11.00 10.79 -0.80
CA ARG A 135 11.28 11.88 -1.74
C ARG A 135 11.43 13.17 -0.92
N VAL A 136 12.64 13.69 -0.84
CA VAL A 136 12.86 15.05 -0.34
C VAL A 136 12.28 15.99 -1.38
N ALA A 137 11.21 16.71 -1.04
CA ALA A 137 10.61 17.71 -1.90
C ALA A 137 11.70 18.70 -2.36
N SER A 138 11.87 18.84 -3.67
CA SER A 138 12.75 19.86 -4.28
C SER A 138 12.05 21.22 -4.31
#